data_AF-A0A0Q4FA74-F1
#
_entry.id   AF-A0A0Q4FA74-F1
#
_cell.length_a   1.000
_cell.length_b   1.000
_cell.length_c   1.000
_cell.angle_alpha   90.00
_cell.angle_beta   90.00
_cell.angle_gamma   90.00
#
_symmetry.space_group_name_H-M   'P 1'
#
loop_
_entity.id
_entity.type
_entity.pdbx_description
1 polymer ?
#
loop_
_entity_poly.entity_id
_entity_poly.type
_entity_poly.pdbx_seq_one_letter_code
_entity_poly.pdbx_strand_id
1 'polypeptide(L)'
;MSELSEAGLRITGATGLVYVEVADWDDSRIRAYICEDVGAVDLLDSQGNSLVSPDRLSITPFEVELKRSQDSLFLLSERKVWTGKNFCE
;
A
#
# COMPACT_ATOMS: atom_id res chain seq x y z
N MET A 1 -0.56 -5.95 -20.75
CA MET A 1 -0.72 -4.50 -20.50
C MET A 1 -1.73 -4.34 -19.37
N SER A 2 -1.66 -3.31 -18.53
CA SER A 2 -2.70 -3.08 -17.52
C SER A 2 -3.90 -2.34 -18.13
N GLU A 3 -5.10 -2.55 -17.60
CA GLU A 3 -6.33 -1.88 -18.06
C GLU A 3 -6.20 -0.34 -18.06
N LEU A 4 -5.45 0.20 -17.08
CA LEU A 4 -5.15 1.63 -17.00
C LEU A 4 -4.33 2.13 -18.19
N SER A 5 -3.33 1.37 -18.61
CA SER A 5 -2.50 1.74 -19.76
C SER A 5 -3.29 1.71 -21.07
N GLU A 6 -4.24 0.78 -21.21
CA GLU A 6 -5.13 0.71 -22.38
C GLU A 6 -6.11 1.91 -22.42
N ALA A 7 -6.49 2.42 -21.25
CA ALA A 7 -7.26 3.65 -21.11
C ALA A 7 -6.43 4.94 -21.27
N GLY A 8 -5.13 4.84 -21.58
CA GLY A 8 -4.23 5.99 -21.70
C GLY A 8 -3.85 6.65 -20.37
N LEU A 9 -4.09 5.95 -19.24
CA LEU A 9 -3.74 6.41 -17.91
C LEU A 9 -2.33 5.93 -17.52
N ARG A 10 -1.61 6.76 -16.77
CA ARG A 10 -0.25 6.45 -16.31
C ARG A 10 -0.12 6.70 -14.83
N ILE A 11 0.36 5.69 -14.10
CA ILE A 11 0.77 5.83 -12.69
C ILE A 11 2.23 6.26 -12.66
N THR A 12 2.55 7.23 -11.81
CA THR A 12 3.93 7.69 -11.57
C THR A 12 4.23 7.80 -10.09
N GLY A 13 5.51 7.95 -9.73
CA GLY A 13 5.96 8.05 -8.34
C GLY A 13 6.25 6.69 -7.71
N ALA A 14 6.41 6.70 -6.39
CA ALA A 14 6.68 5.53 -5.58
C ALA A 14 5.96 5.63 -4.24
N THR A 15 5.63 4.48 -3.65
CA THR A 15 5.19 4.41 -2.26
C THR A 15 6.40 4.23 -1.34
N GLY A 16 6.28 4.72 -0.11
CA GLY A 16 7.29 4.58 0.93
C GLY A 16 6.69 4.01 2.20
N LEU A 17 7.35 3.05 2.84
CA LEU A 17 6.94 2.55 4.15
C LEU A 17 7.45 3.53 5.23
N VAL A 18 6.55 4.14 5.99
CA VAL A 18 6.92 5.16 7.00
C VAL A 18 6.75 4.66 8.43
N TYR A 19 5.87 3.70 8.65
CA TYR A 19 5.64 3.10 9.96
C TYR A 19 5.28 1.63 9.84
N VAL A 20 5.74 0.83 10.81
CA VAL A 20 5.43 -0.59 10.95
C VAL A 20 5.31 -0.92 12.43
N GLU A 21 4.21 -1.55 12.80
CA GLU A 21 3.99 -2.12 14.13
C GLU A 21 3.54 -3.57 13.98
N VAL A 22 4.25 -4.49 14.62
CA VAL A 22 3.84 -5.90 14.66
C VAL A 22 2.72 -6.05 15.68
N ALA A 23 1.56 -6.50 15.22
CA ALA A 23 0.38 -6.70 16.05
C ALA A 23 0.41 -8.07 16.76
N ASP A 24 0.79 -9.12 16.04
CA ASP A 24 0.87 -10.50 16.55
C ASP A 24 1.77 -11.35 15.63
N TRP A 25 2.39 -12.40 16.16
CA TRP A 25 3.19 -13.32 15.37
C TRP A 25 3.31 -14.72 15.98
N ASP A 26 3.50 -15.70 15.10
CA ASP A 26 3.86 -17.08 15.42
C ASP A 26 4.84 -17.63 14.37
N ASP A 27 5.20 -18.91 14.47
CA ASP A 27 6.17 -19.53 13.55
C ASP A 27 5.68 -19.56 12.10
N SER A 28 4.38 -19.47 11.86
CA SER A 28 3.75 -19.56 10.54
C SER A 28 3.29 -18.22 9.98
N ARG A 29 3.07 -17.21 10.83
CA ARG A 29 2.43 -15.94 10.44
C ARG A 29 2.98 -14.74 11.21
N ILE A 30 3.02 -13.60 10.54
CA ILE A 30 3.17 -12.27 11.15
C ILE A 30 1.99 -11.40 10.72
N ARG A 31 1.35 -10.70 11.66
CA ARG A 31 0.40 -9.62 11.37
C ARG A 31 1.00 -8.29 11.78
N ALA A 32 0.89 -7.29 10.91
CA ALA A 32 1.41 -5.96 11.18
C ALA A 32 0.45 -4.87 10.69
N TYR A 33 0.50 -3.75 11.38
CA TYR A 33 -0.07 -2.49 10.96
C TYR A 33 1.03 -1.65 10.31
N ILE A 34 0.79 -1.20 9.09
CA ILE A 34 1.77 -0.40 8.35
C ILE A 34 1.15 0.91 7.87
N CYS A 35 1.97 1.94 7.79
CA CYS A 35 1.65 3.19 7.13
C CYS A 35 2.51 3.33 5.89
N GLU A 36 1.86 3.52 4.74
CA GLU A 36 2.55 3.85 3.50
C GLU A 36 2.31 5.31 3.12
N ASP A 37 3.38 6.03 2.85
CA ASP A 37 3.36 7.31 2.16
C ASP A 37 3.14 7.06 0.66
N VAL A 38 2.03 7.59 0.16
CA VAL A 38 1.61 7.57 -1.23
C VAL A 38 1.57 8.99 -1.82
N GLY A 39 2.04 10.00 -1.10
CA GLY A 39 1.98 11.41 -1.50
C GLY A 39 2.72 11.71 -2.80
N ALA A 40 3.76 10.93 -3.11
CA ALA A 40 4.49 11.01 -4.38
C ALA A 40 3.84 10.22 -5.52
N VAL A 41 2.85 9.36 -5.24
CA VAL A 41 2.15 8.58 -6.27
C VAL A 41 1.11 9.44 -6.96
N ASP A 42 1.09 9.41 -8.29
CA ASP A 42 0.09 10.14 -9.07
C ASP A 42 -0.53 9.25 -10.15
N LEU A 43 -1.76 9.56 -10.54
CA LEU A 43 -2.47 8.99 -11.67
C LEU A 43 -2.72 10.10 -12.69
N LEU A 44 -2.07 9.99 -13.84
CA LEU A 44 -2.13 10.98 -14.89
C LEU A 44 -3.01 10.51 -16.04
N ASP A 45 -3.74 11.44 -16.65
CA ASP A 45 -4.40 11.23 -17.94
C ASP A 45 -3.41 11.28 -19.13
N SER A 46 -3.92 11.11 -20.35
CA SER A 46 -3.11 11.14 -21.57
C SER A 46 -2.52 12.51 -21.90
N GLN A 47 -3.02 13.59 -21.28
CA GLN A 47 -2.52 14.96 -21.40
C GLN A 47 -1.50 15.28 -20.30
N GLY A 48 -1.33 14.40 -19.30
CA GLY A 48 -0.44 14.59 -18.16
C GLY A 48 -1.07 15.31 -16.98
N ASN A 49 -2.39 15.50 -16.98
CA ASN A 49 -3.09 16.09 -15.83
C ASN A 49 -3.27 15.04 -14.73
N SER A 50 -3.06 15.44 -13.49
CA SER A 50 -3.37 14.60 -12.34
C SER A 50 -4.88 14.40 -12.20
N LEU A 51 -5.27 13.15 -12.01
CA LEU A 51 -6.64 12.72 -11.69
C LEU A 51 -6.81 12.42 -10.20
N VAL A 52 -5.76 12.61 -9.41
CA VAL A 52 -5.78 12.40 -7.97
C VAL A 52 -6.42 13.60 -7.30
N SER A 53 -7.30 13.35 -6.32
CA SER A 53 -7.91 14.45 -5.54
C SER A 53 -6.82 15.27 -4.83
N PRO A 54 -6.85 16.61 -4.89
CA PRO A 54 -5.90 17.45 -4.15
C PRO A 54 -6.04 17.30 -2.63
N ASP A 55 -7.21 16.86 -2.14
CA ASP A 55 -7.50 16.68 -0.71
C ASP A 55 -7.17 15.26 -0.21
N ARG A 56 -6.51 14.45 -1.05
CA ARG A 56 -6.09 13.09 -0.71
C ARG A 56 -5.14 13.09 0.50
N LEU A 57 -5.41 12.20 1.45
CA LEU A 57 -4.44 11.88 2.50
C LEU A 57 -3.20 11.18 1.90
N SER A 58 -2.02 11.74 2.17
CA SER A 58 -0.76 11.20 1.65
C SER A 58 -0.31 9.92 2.36
N ILE A 59 -0.86 9.63 3.54
CA ILE A 59 -0.54 8.40 4.27
C ILE A 59 -1.76 7.47 4.27
N THR A 60 -1.54 6.21 3.89
CA THR A 60 -2.58 5.17 3.90
C THR A 60 -2.22 4.06 4.89
N PRO A 61 -3.08 3.77 5.88
CA PRO A 61 -2.89 2.67 6.81
C PRO A 61 -3.30 1.34 6.18
N PHE A 62 -2.52 0.29 6.41
CA PHE A 62 -2.83 -1.08 6.03
C PHE A 62 -2.66 -2.04 7.20
N GLU A 63 -3.49 -3.07 7.22
CA GLU A 63 -3.22 -4.31 7.93
C GLU A 63 -2.64 -5.31 6.91
N VAL A 64 -1.50 -5.91 7.26
CA VAL A 64 -0.82 -6.89 6.43
C VAL A 64 -0.62 -8.20 7.17
N GLU A 65 -0.73 -9.30 6.44
CA GLU A 65 -0.40 -10.63 6.91
C GLU A 65 0.74 -11.18 6.06
N LEU A 66 1.80 -11.64 6.72
CA LEU A 66 2.84 -12.43 6.09
C LEU A 66 2.71 -13.89 6.53
N LYS A 67 2.82 -14.83 5.59
CA LYS A 67 2.85 -16.27 5.86
C LYS A 67 4.19 -16.87 5.49
N ARG A 68 4.64 -17.83 6.29
CA ARG A 68 5.84 -18.60 5.97
C ARG A 68 5.59 -19.47 4.74
N SER A 69 6.43 -19.32 3.72
CA SER A 69 6.49 -20.18 2.55
C SER A 69 7.22 -21.49 2.86
N GLN A 70 7.19 -22.43 1.93
CA GLN A 70 7.89 -23.71 2.08
C GLN A 70 9.42 -23.52 2.21
N ASP A 71 9.97 -22.47 1.60
CA ASP A 71 11.40 -22.12 1.68
C ASP A 71 11.77 -21.35 2.96
N SER A 72 10.89 -21.35 3.96
CA SER A 72 11.05 -20.69 5.26
C SER A 72 11.06 -19.15 5.25
N LEU A 73 10.80 -18.51 4.10
CA LEU A 73 10.66 -17.07 3.97
C LEU A 73 9.23 -16.62 4.30
N PHE A 74 9.06 -15.46 4.93
CA PHE A 74 7.74 -14.84 5.07
C PHE A 74 7.39 -14.08 3.79
N LEU A 75 6.24 -14.40 3.20
CA LEU A 75 5.69 -13.73 2.03
C LEU A 75 4.41 -13.01 2.39
N LEU A 76 4.20 -11.83 1.80
CA LEU A 76 2.96 -11.07 1.95
C LEU A 76 1.80 -11.90 1.39
N SER A 77 0.90 -12.35 2.27
CA SER A 77 -0.28 -13.13 1.90
C SER A 77 -1.53 -12.28 1.82
N GLU A 78 -1.61 -11.22 2.62
CA GLU A 78 -2.73 -10.29 2.62
C GLU A 78 -2.24 -8.86 2.85
N ARG A 79 -2.89 -7.91 2.17
CA ARG A 79 -2.75 -6.48 2.39
C ARG A 79 -4.11 -5.83 2.24
N LYS A 80 -4.59 -5.23 3.33
CA LYS A 80 -5.93 -4.65 3.39
C LYS A 80 -5.84 -3.23 3.92
N VAL A 81 -6.56 -2.30 3.29
CA VAL A 81 -6.67 -0.92 3.80
C VAL A 81 -7.34 -0.98 5.17
N TRP A 82 -6.70 -0.37 6.17
CA TRP A 82 -7.27 -0.29 7.51
C TRP A 82 -8.35 0.78 7.57
N THR A 83 -9.53 0.41 8.05
CA THR A 83 -10.69 1.30 8.16
C THR A 83 -11.07 1.61 9.61
N GLY A 84 -10.24 1.20 10.58
CA GLY A 84 -10.43 1.50 11.99
C GLY A 84 -9.91 2.90 12.35
N LYS A 85 -9.63 3.11 13.65
CA LYS A 85 -9.00 4.36 14.10
C LYS A 85 -7.67 4.55 13.36
N ASN A 86 -7.46 5.73 12.80
CA ASN A 86 -6.17 6.07 12.17
C ASN A 86 -5.06 6.00 13.23
N PHE A 87 -3.98 5.28 12.90
CA PHE A 87 -2.76 5.16 13.70
C PHE A 87 -1.53 5.71 12.95
N CYS A 88 -1.73 6.16 11.72
CA CYS A 88 -0.74 6.90 10.96
C CYS A 88 -0.89 8.39 11.29
N GLU A 89 -0.08 8.87 12.24
CA GLU A 89 0.06 10.29 12.60
C GLU A 89 1.16 10.98 11.78
#